data_AF-A0A8H2W8N1-F1
#
_entry.id   AF-A0A8H2W8N1-F1
#
_cell.length_a   1.000
_cell.length_b   1.000
_cell.length_c   1.000
_cell.angle_alpha   90.00
_cell.angle_beta   90.00
_cell.angle_gamma   90.00
#
_symmetry.space_group_name_H-M   'P 1'
#
loop_
_entity.id
_entity.type
_entity.pdbx_description
1 polymer ?
#
loop_
_entity_poly.entity_id
_entity_poly.type
_entity_poly.pdbx_seq_one_letter_code
_entity_poly.pdbx_strand_id
1 'polypeptide(L)'
;MVDSIGELKLHGLGFDFAGMTFRTLTDLRLQDVSFESKIKAEELLMSLSSALQLYEIRLIFIATLGDVVISTSAYKFPVLLSSLRVLYLEDLYQDLLNLVLESIKPGSYYVVLSPTRKCLQIIHPGGPETVGLYGLRAQATRVNTMMLTPHLGFPGQDICAFLELFPNLTTLSIDSSRLNSNYLTQFIRPADSNTIFPKIAKLTISSCSIATESLTVLQEVIASYPIEVLGLGLTVTWSLSGMNYSQNVLSIYPLTNPIRDWLSNTVPKIIWIHNSAPLIFDLPS
;
A
#
# COMPACT_ATOMS: atom_id res chain seq x y z
N MET A 1 -29.13 -14.60 7.89
CA MET A 1 -29.19 -13.54 8.92
C MET A 1 -28.09 -13.86 9.93
N VAL A 2 -27.17 -12.93 10.15
CA VAL A 2 -25.93 -13.15 10.93
C VAL A 2 -25.86 -12.02 11.97
N ASP A 3 -26.73 -12.07 12.97
CA ASP A 3 -26.98 -10.93 13.87
C ASP A 3 -25.98 -10.79 15.03
N SER A 4 -25.11 -11.78 15.25
CA SER A 4 -24.24 -11.84 16.43
C SER A 4 -22.75 -11.95 16.12
N ILE A 5 -22.35 -11.76 14.86
CA ILE A 5 -20.93 -11.81 14.48
C ILE A 5 -20.32 -10.42 14.63
N GLY A 6 -19.33 -10.30 15.51
CA GLY A 6 -18.49 -9.10 15.63
C GLY A 6 -17.39 -9.08 14.58
N GLU A 7 -16.74 -10.22 14.33
CA GLU A 7 -15.65 -10.34 13.38
C GLU A 7 -15.94 -11.39 12.31
N LEU A 8 -15.85 -11.00 11.03
CA LEU A 8 -15.96 -11.93 9.91
C LEU A 8 -14.63 -12.00 9.16
N LYS A 9 -13.96 -13.15 9.23
CA LYS A 9 -12.68 -13.42 8.57
C LYS A 9 -12.84 -14.61 7.64
N LEU A 10 -12.79 -14.37 6.33
CA LEU A 10 -12.93 -15.40 5.29
C LEU A 10 -11.65 -15.51 4.47
N HIS A 11 -11.25 -16.75 4.16
CA HIS A 11 -10.05 -17.06 3.37
C HIS A 11 -10.33 -18.17 2.36
N GLY A 12 -10.05 -17.94 1.07
CA GLY A 12 -10.10 -19.00 0.04
C GLY A 12 -11.50 -19.51 -0.32
N LEU A 13 -12.57 -18.84 0.10
CA LEU A 13 -13.94 -19.30 -0.05
C LEU A 13 -14.77 -18.36 -0.92
N GLY A 14 -15.54 -18.93 -1.85
CA GLY A 14 -16.67 -18.26 -2.46
C GLY A 14 -17.80 -18.15 -1.44
N PHE A 15 -18.35 -16.95 -1.26
CA PHE A 15 -19.40 -16.71 -0.28
C PHE A 15 -20.46 -15.79 -0.89
N ASP A 16 -21.73 -16.19 -0.77
CA ASP A 16 -22.84 -15.39 -1.27
C ASP A 16 -23.32 -14.41 -0.20
N PHE A 17 -23.11 -13.11 -0.45
CA PHE A 17 -23.49 -12.04 0.46
C PHE A 17 -24.89 -11.48 0.20
N ALA A 18 -25.62 -12.03 -0.78
CA ALA A 18 -26.96 -11.58 -1.13
C ALA A 18 -27.92 -11.61 0.07
N GLY A 19 -28.57 -10.47 0.35
CA GLY A 19 -29.56 -10.35 1.42
C GLY A 19 -29.00 -10.48 2.84
N MET A 20 -27.68 -10.48 3.02
CA MET A 20 -27.06 -10.49 4.33
C MET A 20 -27.19 -9.12 5.02
N THR A 21 -27.29 -9.16 6.35
CA THR A 21 -27.25 -7.97 7.20
C THR A 21 -26.26 -8.19 8.33
N PHE A 22 -25.54 -7.13 8.70
CA PHE A 22 -24.33 -7.16 9.52
C PHE A 22 -24.44 -6.17 10.68
N ARG A 23 -25.46 -6.28 11.52
CA ARG A 23 -25.79 -5.26 12.53
C ARG A 23 -24.71 -5.06 13.60
N THR A 24 -23.99 -6.12 13.94
CA THR A 24 -22.95 -6.14 14.99
C THR A 24 -21.54 -6.22 14.43
N LEU A 25 -21.37 -6.27 13.11
CA LEU A 25 -20.06 -6.49 12.50
C LEU A 25 -19.18 -5.26 12.74
N THR A 26 -18.05 -5.48 13.38
CA THR A 26 -17.03 -4.47 13.68
C THR A 26 -15.80 -4.62 12.79
N ASP A 27 -15.52 -5.85 12.32
CA ASP A 27 -14.35 -6.19 11.52
C ASP A 27 -14.72 -7.11 10.36
N LEU A 28 -14.34 -6.70 9.15
CA LEU A 28 -14.40 -7.55 7.97
C LEU A 28 -13.01 -7.78 7.41
N ARG A 29 -12.62 -9.05 7.25
CA ARG A 29 -11.43 -9.43 6.48
C ARG A 29 -11.82 -10.47 5.44
N LEU A 30 -11.68 -10.11 4.18
CA LEU A 30 -11.76 -11.04 3.06
C LEU A 30 -10.37 -11.19 2.48
N GLN A 31 -9.94 -12.44 2.33
CA GLN A 31 -8.64 -12.76 1.75
C GLN A 31 -8.77 -13.92 0.77
N ASP A 32 -8.14 -13.81 -0.40
CA ASP A 32 -8.16 -14.87 -1.40
C ASP A 32 -9.60 -15.31 -1.77
N VAL A 33 -10.47 -14.32 -2.00
CA VAL A 33 -11.88 -14.55 -2.34
C VAL A 33 -12.10 -14.19 -3.80
N SER A 34 -12.73 -15.10 -4.53
CA SER A 34 -13.18 -14.87 -5.90
C SER A 34 -14.70 -14.74 -5.93
N PHE A 35 -15.18 -13.60 -6.44
CA PHE A 35 -16.59 -13.40 -6.76
C PHE A 35 -16.89 -13.95 -8.15
N GLU A 36 -18.01 -14.63 -8.30
CA GLU A 36 -18.47 -15.17 -9.60
C GLU A 36 -18.87 -14.08 -10.60
N SER A 37 -19.15 -12.87 -10.12
CA SER A 37 -19.48 -11.70 -10.91
C SER A 37 -19.24 -10.41 -10.14
N LYS A 38 -19.16 -9.29 -10.86
CA LYS A 38 -19.15 -7.94 -10.25
C LYS A 38 -20.40 -7.69 -9.39
N ILE A 39 -21.55 -8.26 -9.76
CA ILE A 39 -22.81 -8.15 -9.00
C ILE A 39 -22.63 -8.70 -7.59
N LYS A 40 -21.90 -9.81 -7.41
CA LYS A 40 -21.65 -10.38 -6.07
C LYS A 40 -20.77 -9.48 -5.21
N ALA A 41 -19.81 -8.76 -5.81
CA ALA A 41 -19.03 -7.75 -5.10
C ALA A 41 -19.89 -6.54 -4.70
N GLU A 42 -20.81 -6.12 -5.57
CA GLU A 42 -21.79 -5.06 -5.27
C GLU A 42 -22.76 -5.48 -4.16
N GLU A 43 -23.26 -6.72 -4.18
CA GLU A 43 -24.10 -7.28 -3.11
C GLU A 43 -23.38 -7.29 -1.76
N LEU A 44 -22.10 -7.64 -1.72
CA LEU A 44 -21.29 -7.49 -0.51
C LEU A 44 -21.28 -6.04 -0.02
N LEU A 45 -20.93 -5.08 -0.89
CA LEU A 45 -20.86 -3.67 -0.54
C LEU A 45 -22.21 -3.15 -0.02
N MET A 46 -23.31 -3.55 -0.66
CA MET A 46 -24.66 -3.24 -0.22
C MET A 46 -24.98 -3.83 1.14
N SER A 47 -24.61 -5.08 1.40
CA SER A 47 -24.81 -5.72 2.71
C SER A 47 -24.06 -4.98 3.83
N LEU A 48 -22.89 -4.39 3.53
CA LEU A 48 -22.14 -3.56 4.49
C LEU A 48 -22.86 -2.27 4.89
N SER A 49 -23.84 -1.79 4.12
CA SER A 49 -24.65 -0.61 4.52
C SER A 49 -25.42 -0.80 5.84
N SER A 50 -25.64 -2.06 6.24
CA SER A 50 -26.26 -2.40 7.52
C SER A 50 -25.26 -2.47 8.69
N ALA A 51 -23.96 -2.38 8.41
CA ALA A 51 -22.86 -2.53 9.37
C ALA A 51 -22.40 -1.19 9.95
N LEU A 52 -23.28 -0.52 10.70
CA LEU A 52 -22.99 0.82 11.24
C LEU A 52 -21.84 0.83 12.28
N GLN A 53 -21.48 -0.32 12.85
CA GLN A 53 -20.41 -0.49 13.84
C GLN A 53 -19.07 -0.91 13.21
N LEU A 54 -19.04 -1.12 11.88
CA LEU A 54 -17.87 -1.59 11.15
C LEU A 54 -16.77 -0.54 11.20
N TYR A 55 -15.68 -0.84 11.91
CA TYR A 55 -14.54 0.06 12.05
C TYR A 55 -13.37 -0.32 11.14
N GLU A 56 -13.29 -1.58 10.72
CA GLU A 56 -12.20 -2.06 9.86
C GLU A 56 -12.69 -2.96 8.74
N ILE A 57 -12.24 -2.65 7.52
CA ILE A 57 -12.41 -3.49 6.34
C ILE A 57 -11.03 -3.80 5.77
N ARG A 58 -10.74 -5.09 5.55
CA ARG A 58 -9.57 -5.57 4.83
C ARG A 58 -9.99 -6.42 3.65
N LEU A 59 -9.64 -5.98 2.45
CA LEU A 59 -9.85 -6.70 1.20
C LEU A 59 -8.48 -7.04 0.61
N ILE A 60 -8.12 -8.32 0.61
CA ILE A 60 -6.79 -8.80 0.24
C ILE A 60 -6.94 -9.86 -0.84
N PHE A 61 -6.27 -9.70 -1.99
CA PHE A 61 -6.33 -10.68 -3.08
C PHE A 61 -7.78 -11.04 -3.44
N ILE A 62 -8.57 -10.04 -3.83
CA ILE A 62 -9.96 -10.26 -4.23
C ILE A 62 -10.07 -10.16 -5.75
N ALA A 63 -10.74 -11.12 -6.36
CA ALA A 63 -10.98 -11.16 -7.79
C ALA A 63 -12.48 -11.22 -8.09
N THR A 64 -12.89 -10.63 -9.21
CA THR A 64 -14.22 -10.80 -9.79
C THR A 64 -14.06 -11.53 -11.11
N LEU A 65 -14.61 -12.72 -11.21
CA LEU A 65 -14.70 -13.49 -12.44
C LEU A 65 -15.92 -12.98 -13.23
N GLY A 66 -15.87 -13.03 -14.55
CA GLY A 66 -17.07 -12.92 -15.39
C GLY A 66 -17.26 -11.62 -16.16
N ASP A 67 -17.83 -11.80 -17.35
CA ASP A 67 -18.13 -10.78 -18.34
C ASP A 67 -19.56 -10.28 -18.14
N VAL A 68 -19.72 -9.06 -17.64
CA VAL A 68 -20.83 -8.22 -18.10
C VAL A 68 -20.32 -6.79 -18.07
N VAL A 69 -20.45 -6.11 -19.21
CA VAL A 69 -20.39 -4.65 -19.33
C VAL A 69 -21.53 -4.05 -18.49
N ILE A 70 -21.42 -4.10 -17.16
CA ILE A 70 -22.35 -3.45 -16.24
C ILE A 70 -21.79 -2.06 -16.05
N SER A 71 -22.40 -1.13 -16.78
CA SER A 71 -22.25 0.30 -16.59
C SER A 71 -22.22 0.59 -15.09
N THR A 72 -21.19 1.29 -14.62
CA THR A 72 -21.05 1.82 -13.25
C THR A 72 -22.21 2.75 -12.84
N SER A 73 -23.21 2.94 -13.70
CA SER A 73 -24.37 3.80 -13.51
C SER A 73 -25.56 3.15 -12.79
N ALA A 74 -25.60 1.84 -12.58
CA ALA A 74 -26.83 1.17 -12.11
C ALA A 74 -27.16 1.41 -10.62
N TYR A 75 -26.16 1.57 -9.74
CA TYR A 75 -26.41 1.74 -8.31
C TYR A 75 -25.78 3.02 -7.75
N LYS A 76 -26.55 4.11 -7.79
CA LYS A 76 -26.19 5.43 -7.26
C LYS A 76 -26.30 5.53 -5.73
N PHE A 77 -25.75 4.59 -4.96
CA PHE A 77 -25.89 4.63 -3.51
C PHE A 77 -24.55 4.43 -2.80
N PRO A 78 -23.89 5.53 -2.38
CA PRO A 78 -22.69 5.39 -1.58
C PRO A 78 -23.06 4.81 -0.20
N VAL A 79 -22.44 3.69 0.14
CA VAL A 79 -22.47 3.02 1.44
C VAL A 79 -21.90 3.96 2.49
N LEU A 80 -22.72 4.28 3.51
CA LEU A 80 -22.31 5.10 4.63
C LEU A 80 -21.82 4.22 5.78
N LEU A 81 -20.53 4.26 6.07
CA LEU A 81 -19.92 3.53 7.19
C LEU A 81 -19.39 4.53 8.21
N SER A 82 -20.28 5.05 9.07
CA SER A 82 -19.97 6.14 10.00
C SER A 82 -18.89 5.82 11.04
N SER A 83 -18.73 4.55 11.38
CA SER A 83 -17.74 4.08 12.36
C SER A 83 -16.42 3.62 11.73
N LEU A 84 -16.32 3.64 10.39
CA LEU A 84 -15.13 3.15 9.69
C LEU A 84 -13.92 3.98 10.11
N ARG A 85 -12.82 3.28 10.40
CA ARG A 85 -11.51 3.86 10.74
C ARG A 85 -10.45 3.47 9.74
N VAL A 86 -10.51 2.25 9.23
CA VAL A 86 -9.51 1.71 8.29
C VAL A 86 -10.20 0.96 7.16
N LEU A 87 -9.86 1.34 5.92
CA LEU A 87 -10.13 0.59 4.70
C LEU A 87 -8.78 0.15 4.11
N TYR A 88 -8.45 -1.12 4.29
CA TYR A 88 -7.21 -1.72 3.82
C TYR A 88 -7.47 -2.51 2.52
N LEU A 89 -6.75 -2.16 1.46
CA LEU A 89 -6.92 -2.70 0.12
C LEU A 89 -5.58 -3.23 -0.37
N GLU A 90 -5.48 -4.53 -0.63
CA GLU A 90 -4.25 -5.19 -1.05
C GLU A 90 -4.48 -6.11 -2.25
N ASP A 91 -3.62 -5.98 -3.26
CA ASP A 91 -3.59 -6.88 -4.42
C ASP A 91 -4.96 -7.02 -5.14
N LEU A 92 -5.64 -5.88 -5.31
CA LEU A 92 -6.92 -5.79 -6.02
C LEU A 92 -6.71 -5.42 -7.50
N TYR A 93 -7.58 -5.94 -8.37
CA TYR A 93 -7.71 -5.46 -9.75
C TYR A 93 -8.28 -4.04 -9.78
N GLN A 94 -7.96 -3.28 -10.84
CA GLN A 94 -8.28 -1.86 -10.95
C GLN A 94 -9.79 -1.59 -10.88
N ASP A 95 -10.60 -2.42 -11.53
CA ASP A 95 -12.05 -2.33 -11.59
C ASP A 95 -12.69 -2.54 -10.21
N LEU A 96 -12.24 -3.55 -9.46
CA LEU A 96 -12.71 -3.80 -8.10
C LEU A 96 -12.22 -2.73 -7.13
N LEU A 97 -10.97 -2.28 -7.26
CA LEU A 97 -10.43 -1.18 -6.48
C LEU A 97 -11.28 0.10 -6.67
N ASN A 98 -11.59 0.44 -7.91
CA ASN A 98 -12.47 1.56 -8.23
C ASN A 98 -13.87 1.36 -7.68
N LEU A 99 -14.46 0.18 -7.85
CA LEU A 99 -15.79 -0.15 -7.32
C LEU A 99 -15.85 0.09 -5.80
N VAL A 100 -14.90 -0.46 -5.05
CA VAL A 100 -14.87 -0.32 -3.58
C VAL A 100 -14.70 1.14 -3.18
N LEU A 101 -13.74 1.84 -3.80
CA LEU A 101 -13.48 3.24 -3.50
C LEU A 101 -14.68 4.13 -3.85
N GLU A 102 -15.38 3.89 -4.96
CA GLU A 102 -16.57 4.65 -5.36
C GLU A 102 -17.78 4.38 -4.47
N SER A 103 -17.95 3.12 -4.07
CA SER A 103 -19.13 2.67 -3.35
C SER A 103 -19.16 3.10 -1.90
N ILE A 104 -18.02 3.33 -1.25
CA ILE A 104 -17.99 3.79 0.15
C ILE A 104 -17.89 5.31 0.16
N LYS A 105 -18.81 5.98 0.86
CA LYS A 105 -18.79 7.45 0.99
C LYS A 105 -17.48 7.89 1.69
N PRO A 106 -16.76 8.90 1.16
CA PRO A 106 -15.60 9.45 1.86
C PRO A 106 -15.96 9.91 3.28
N GLY A 107 -15.04 9.66 4.22
CA GLY A 107 -15.19 10.01 5.63
C GLY A 107 -13.84 10.28 6.30
N SER A 108 -13.77 10.18 7.62
CA SER A 108 -12.54 10.39 8.41
C SER A 108 -11.64 9.15 8.50
N TYR A 109 -11.96 8.08 7.78
CA TYR A 109 -11.19 6.84 7.83
C TYR A 109 -9.93 6.93 6.98
N TYR A 110 -8.95 6.11 7.34
CA TYR A 110 -7.73 5.94 6.57
C TYR A 110 -7.95 4.91 5.46
N VAL A 111 -7.43 5.22 4.27
CA VAL A 111 -7.41 4.27 3.16
C VAL A 111 -5.96 3.86 2.98
N VAL A 112 -5.70 2.60 3.27
CA VAL A 112 -4.39 1.97 3.13
C VAL A 112 -4.40 1.15 1.85
N LEU A 113 -3.58 1.53 0.88
CA LEU A 113 -3.40 0.78 -0.36
C LEU A 113 -2.05 0.06 -0.34
N SER A 114 -2.08 -1.25 -0.53
CA SER A 114 -0.91 -2.08 -0.80
C SER A 114 -0.99 -2.58 -2.24
N PRO A 115 -0.51 -1.77 -3.22
CA PRO A 115 -0.73 -2.07 -4.62
C PRO A 115 0.22 -3.16 -5.11
N THR A 116 -0.24 -3.89 -6.12
CA THR A 116 0.56 -4.82 -6.93
C THR A 116 0.31 -4.50 -8.41
N ARG A 117 0.91 -5.26 -9.33
CA ARG A 117 0.62 -5.11 -10.76
C ARG A 117 -0.86 -5.25 -11.12
N LYS A 118 -1.66 -5.91 -10.27
CA LYS A 118 -3.11 -6.07 -10.49
C LYS A 118 -3.85 -4.75 -10.48
N CYS A 119 -3.38 -3.74 -9.75
CA CYS A 119 -4.03 -2.42 -9.74
C CYS A 119 -3.94 -1.68 -11.10
N LEU A 120 -3.14 -2.20 -12.04
CA LEU A 120 -3.05 -1.74 -13.42
C LEU A 120 -3.75 -2.68 -14.41
N GLN A 121 -4.44 -3.70 -13.90
CA GLN A 121 -5.09 -4.73 -14.69
C GLN A 121 -6.58 -4.74 -14.38
N ILE A 122 -7.36 -5.21 -15.34
CA ILE A 122 -8.76 -5.61 -15.16
C ILE A 122 -8.91 -7.06 -15.57
N ILE A 123 -9.90 -7.75 -14.99
CA ILE A 123 -10.20 -9.13 -15.36
C ILE A 123 -11.18 -9.13 -16.53
N HIS A 124 -10.82 -9.79 -17.63
CA HIS A 124 -11.71 -10.15 -18.72
C HIS A 124 -11.84 -11.67 -18.86
N PRO A 125 -12.81 -12.21 -19.62
CA PRO A 125 -12.92 -13.65 -19.85
C PRO A 125 -11.68 -14.26 -20.52
N GLY A 126 -10.95 -13.46 -21.30
CA GLY A 126 -9.67 -13.86 -21.89
C GLY A 126 -8.49 -13.83 -20.92
N GLY A 127 -8.71 -13.42 -19.67
CA GLY A 127 -7.69 -13.23 -18.64
C GLY A 127 -7.47 -11.76 -18.29
N PRO A 128 -6.46 -11.47 -17.44
CA PRO A 128 -6.11 -10.11 -17.05
C PRO A 128 -5.61 -9.27 -18.23
N GLU A 129 -6.16 -8.07 -18.40
CA GLU A 129 -5.71 -7.07 -19.37
C GLU A 129 -5.08 -5.88 -18.65
N THR A 130 -3.92 -5.40 -19.12
CA THR A 130 -3.26 -4.21 -18.58
C THR A 130 -3.90 -2.95 -19.15
N VAL A 131 -4.48 -2.12 -18.28
CA VAL A 131 -5.17 -0.86 -18.63
C VAL A 131 -4.41 0.41 -18.20
N GLY A 132 -3.31 0.24 -17.48
CA GLY A 132 -2.45 1.35 -17.05
C GLY A 132 -3.06 2.19 -15.92
N LEU A 133 -2.57 3.42 -15.77
CA LEU A 133 -2.82 4.28 -14.60
C LEU A 133 -4.12 5.11 -14.67
N TYR A 134 -4.62 5.37 -15.87
CA TYR A 134 -5.69 6.35 -16.09
C TYR A 134 -6.98 6.03 -15.33
N GLY A 135 -7.31 4.74 -15.18
CA GLY A 135 -8.51 4.31 -14.47
C GLY A 135 -8.50 4.61 -12.98
N LEU A 136 -7.33 4.85 -12.35
CA LEU A 136 -7.24 5.13 -10.91
C LEU A 136 -7.43 6.60 -10.56
N ARG A 137 -7.31 7.51 -11.53
CA ARG A 137 -7.15 8.96 -11.28
C ARG A 137 -8.31 9.56 -10.47
N ALA A 138 -9.54 9.11 -10.71
CA ALA A 138 -10.72 9.62 -10.00
C ALA A 138 -10.72 9.25 -8.51
N GLN A 139 -10.21 8.07 -8.15
CA GLN A 139 -10.29 7.53 -6.79
C GLN A 139 -9.00 7.68 -5.99
N ALA A 140 -7.88 7.97 -6.66
CA ALA A 140 -6.57 8.07 -6.03
C ALA A 140 -6.47 9.18 -4.96
N THR A 141 -7.29 10.23 -5.05
CA THR A 141 -7.38 11.27 -4.01
C THR A 141 -7.88 10.75 -2.65
N ARG A 142 -8.48 9.55 -2.60
CA ARG A 142 -8.98 8.97 -1.36
C ARG A 142 -7.91 8.23 -0.56
N VAL A 143 -6.80 7.86 -1.18
CA VAL A 143 -5.72 7.10 -0.53
C VAL A 143 -4.81 8.05 0.23
N ASN A 144 -4.58 7.76 1.50
CA ASN A 144 -3.70 8.56 2.38
C ASN A 144 -2.50 7.78 2.90
N THR A 145 -2.55 6.44 2.83
CA THR A 145 -1.44 5.56 3.20
C THR A 145 -1.17 4.56 2.09
N MET A 146 0.10 4.39 1.74
CA MET A 146 0.52 3.44 0.72
C MET A 146 1.62 2.53 1.24
N MET A 147 1.51 1.24 0.96
CA MET A 147 2.48 0.21 1.33
C MET A 147 3.06 -0.42 0.07
N LEU A 148 4.33 -0.16 -0.17
CA LEU A 148 5.08 -0.67 -1.30
C LEU A 148 5.82 -1.94 -0.90
N THR A 149 5.55 -3.01 -1.63
CA THR A 149 6.18 -4.32 -1.44
C THR A 149 6.98 -4.70 -2.70
N PRO A 150 7.83 -5.73 -2.66
CA PRO A 150 8.60 -6.17 -3.83
C PRO A 150 7.71 -6.62 -5.02
N HIS A 151 6.44 -6.92 -4.75
CA HIS A 151 5.48 -7.45 -5.72
C HIS A 151 4.71 -6.38 -6.50
N LEU A 152 5.10 -5.11 -6.41
CA LEU A 152 4.50 -4.03 -7.20
C LEU A 152 4.46 -4.36 -8.69
N GLY A 153 5.47 -5.07 -9.20
CA GLY A 153 5.44 -5.64 -10.54
C GLY A 153 5.28 -4.61 -11.66
N PHE A 154 5.56 -3.33 -11.39
CA PHE A 154 5.59 -2.28 -12.41
C PHE A 154 6.75 -2.58 -13.38
N PRO A 155 6.46 -2.80 -14.67
CA PRO A 155 7.52 -2.89 -15.66
C PRO A 155 8.20 -1.52 -15.75
N GLY A 156 9.51 -1.46 -15.47
CA GLY A 156 10.32 -0.29 -15.85
C GLY A 156 10.10 1.02 -15.07
N GLN A 157 10.07 1.00 -13.74
CA GLN A 157 10.33 2.18 -12.88
C GLN A 157 9.33 3.36 -12.89
N ASP A 158 8.05 3.19 -13.24
CA ASP A 158 7.08 4.31 -13.18
C ASP A 158 6.48 4.57 -11.77
N ILE A 159 7.27 4.42 -10.71
CA ILE A 159 6.80 4.71 -9.33
C ILE A 159 6.48 6.20 -9.19
N CYS A 160 7.26 7.08 -9.82
CA CYS A 160 7.00 8.51 -9.82
C CYS A 160 5.61 8.83 -10.39
N ALA A 161 5.31 8.33 -11.60
CA ALA A 161 4.00 8.50 -12.23
C ALA A 161 2.87 7.85 -11.42
N PHE A 162 3.14 6.73 -10.73
CA PHE A 162 2.19 6.12 -9.82
C PHE A 162 1.89 7.03 -8.62
N LEU A 163 2.91 7.59 -7.97
CA LEU A 163 2.77 8.48 -6.81
C LEU A 163 2.04 9.79 -7.16
N GLU A 164 2.25 10.34 -8.36
CA GLU A 164 1.54 11.53 -8.87
C GLU A 164 0.01 11.36 -8.92
N LEU A 165 -0.49 10.13 -8.96
CA LEU A 165 -1.94 9.89 -8.91
C LEU A 165 -2.53 10.18 -7.53
N PHE A 166 -1.74 10.10 -6.46
CA PHE A 166 -2.22 10.10 -5.08
C PHE A 166 -1.81 11.38 -4.33
N PRO A 167 -2.39 12.55 -4.66
CA PRO A 167 -1.99 13.83 -4.08
C PRO A 167 -2.17 13.94 -2.56
N ASN A 168 -3.11 13.18 -2.01
CA ASN A 168 -3.44 13.19 -0.58
C ASN A 168 -2.66 12.13 0.21
N LEU A 169 -1.72 11.43 -0.43
CA LEU A 169 -0.85 10.48 0.24
C LEU A 169 0.06 11.21 1.23
N THR A 170 -0.06 10.88 2.51
CA THR A 170 0.76 11.45 3.59
C THR A 170 1.69 10.43 4.23
N THR A 171 1.37 9.14 4.09
CA THR A 171 2.12 8.04 4.70
C THR A 171 2.57 7.07 3.62
N LEU A 172 3.87 6.82 3.53
CA LEU A 172 4.47 5.86 2.62
C LEU A 172 5.25 4.81 3.43
N SER A 173 5.00 3.54 3.15
CA SER A 173 5.78 2.42 3.69
C SER A 173 6.44 1.68 2.53
N ILE A 174 7.71 1.35 2.66
CA ILE A 174 8.46 0.49 1.74
C ILE A 174 8.95 -0.68 2.57
N ASP A 175 8.50 -1.88 2.23
CA ASP A 175 8.83 -3.08 2.98
C ASP A 175 9.55 -4.11 2.12
N SER A 176 10.43 -4.88 2.74
CA SER A 176 11.04 -6.10 2.20
C SER A 176 11.74 -5.92 0.83
N SER A 177 12.15 -4.70 0.49
CA SER A 177 12.63 -4.33 -0.85
C SER A 177 14.15 -4.09 -0.89
N ARG A 178 14.77 -4.42 -2.04
CA ARG A 178 16.16 -4.04 -2.34
C ARG A 178 16.18 -2.64 -2.95
N LEU A 179 16.60 -1.66 -2.16
CA LEU A 179 16.70 -0.27 -2.54
C LEU A 179 18.01 -0.04 -3.30
N ASN A 180 17.90 0.22 -4.59
CA ASN A 180 19.01 0.67 -5.42
C ASN A 180 18.77 2.12 -5.86
N SER A 181 19.80 2.78 -6.37
CA SER A 181 19.72 4.18 -6.78
C SER A 181 18.60 4.43 -7.79
N ASN A 182 18.43 3.57 -8.80
CA ASN A 182 17.37 3.75 -9.81
C ASN A 182 15.95 3.60 -9.24
N TYR A 183 15.76 2.74 -8.24
CA TYR A 183 14.48 2.61 -7.55
C TYR A 183 14.21 3.84 -6.67
N LEU A 184 15.22 4.29 -5.92
CA LEU A 184 15.12 5.42 -5.00
C LEU A 184 14.91 6.75 -5.71
N THR A 185 15.54 7.00 -6.85
CA THR A 185 15.36 8.25 -7.61
C THR A 185 13.90 8.48 -8.02
N GLN A 186 13.11 7.41 -8.21
CA GLN A 186 11.67 7.51 -8.51
C GLN A 186 10.83 8.04 -7.34
N PHE A 187 11.39 8.07 -6.13
CA PHE A 187 10.76 8.65 -4.95
C PHE A 187 11.21 10.08 -4.69
N ILE A 188 12.16 10.65 -5.43
CA ILE A 188 12.56 12.04 -5.20
C ILE A 188 11.41 12.93 -5.67
N ARG A 189 10.89 13.76 -4.77
CA ARG A 189 9.83 14.70 -5.11
C ARG A 189 10.35 15.71 -6.14
N PRO A 190 9.62 15.94 -7.25
CA PRO A 190 9.99 16.97 -8.21
C PRO A 190 10.06 18.36 -7.55
N ALA A 191 11.05 19.17 -7.96
CA ALA A 191 11.25 20.53 -7.41
C ALA A 191 10.15 21.53 -7.81
N ASP A 192 9.39 21.23 -8.87
CA ASP A 192 8.32 22.10 -9.34
C ASP A 192 7.14 22.09 -8.36
N SER A 193 6.91 23.24 -7.72
CA SER A 193 5.81 23.46 -6.78
C SER A 193 4.42 23.28 -7.39
N ASN A 194 4.30 23.33 -8.72
CA ASN A 194 3.03 23.13 -9.43
C ASN A 194 2.68 21.64 -9.62
N THR A 195 3.63 20.74 -9.34
CA THR A 195 3.36 19.30 -9.47
C THR A 195 2.39 18.81 -8.40
N ILE A 196 1.45 17.98 -8.83
CA ILE A 196 0.48 17.29 -7.97
C ILE A 196 1.19 16.07 -7.38
N PHE A 197 2.29 16.30 -6.65
CA PHE A 197 3.08 15.25 -6.03
C PHE A 197 2.76 15.18 -4.53
N PRO A 198 2.61 13.97 -3.95
CA PRO A 198 2.27 13.83 -2.55
C PRO A 198 3.27 14.48 -1.58
N LYS A 199 2.73 14.95 -0.46
CA LYS A 199 3.51 15.50 0.66
C LYS A 199 3.62 14.44 1.74
N ILE A 200 4.59 13.55 1.59
CA ILE A 200 4.85 12.49 2.57
C ILE A 200 5.34 13.12 3.88
N ALA A 201 4.59 12.90 4.96
CA ALA A 201 4.96 13.30 6.32
C ALA A 201 5.48 12.11 7.13
N LYS A 202 5.06 10.90 6.79
CA LYS A 202 5.47 9.66 7.46
C LYS A 202 6.06 8.70 6.44
N LEU A 203 7.34 8.38 6.59
CA LEU A 203 8.03 7.40 5.76
C LEU A 203 8.46 6.22 6.63
N THR A 204 8.09 5.01 6.25
CA THR A 204 8.57 3.78 6.89
C THR A 204 9.34 2.96 5.87
N ILE A 205 10.57 2.57 6.21
CA ILE A 205 11.38 1.65 5.43
C ILE A 205 11.71 0.48 6.35
N SER A 206 11.16 -0.70 6.07
CA SER A 206 11.30 -1.88 6.93
C SER A 206 11.79 -3.09 6.13
N SER A 207 12.59 -3.95 6.77
CA SER A 207 13.13 -5.17 6.14
C SER A 207 13.84 -4.92 4.80
N CYS A 208 14.33 -3.71 4.56
CA CYS A 208 14.96 -3.33 3.31
C CYS A 208 16.47 -3.53 3.33
N SER A 209 17.05 -3.75 2.15
CA SER A 209 18.49 -3.70 1.95
C SER A 209 18.85 -2.56 1.00
N ILE A 210 19.99 -1.91 1.25
CA ILE A 210 20.50 -0.83 0.40
C ILE A 210 21.99 -1.03 0.16
N ALA A 211 22.48 -0.70 -1.02
CA ALA A 211 23.91 -0.66 -1.28
C ALA A 211 24.50 0.65 -0.72
N THR A 212 25.75 0.63 -0.26
CA THR A 212 26.38 1.81 0.36
C THR A 212 26.39 3.01 -0.59
N GLU A 213 26.62 2.77 -1.88
CA GLU A 213 26.57 3.78 -2.94
C GLU A 213 25.19 4.40 -3.18
N SER A 214 24.10 3.79 -2.68
CA SER A 214 22.74 4.30 -2.79
C SER A 214 22.28 5.10 -1.57
N LEU A 215 23.10 5.19 -0.51
CA LEU A 215 22.74 5.91 0.72
C LEU A 215 22.53 7.41 0.46
N THR A 216 23.30 8.03 -0.44
CA THR A 216 23.15 9.44 -0.80
C THR A 216 21.80 9.71 -1.47
N VAL A 217 21.37 8.82 -2.37
CA VAL A 217 20.05 8.93 -3.02
C VAL A 217 18.92 8.76 -1.99
N LEU A 218 19.09 7.89 -0.99
CA LEU A 218 18.12 7.80 0.11
C LEU A 218 18.03 9.11 0.92
N GLN A 219 19.16 9.79 1.16
CA GLN A 219 19.16 11.11 1.80
C GLN A 219 18.40 12.14 0.96
N GLU A 220 18.60 12.13 -0.36
CA GLU A 220 17.86 13.00 -1.29
C GLU A 220 16.35 12.74 -1.25
N VAL A 221 15.94 11.46 -1.26
CA VAL A 221 14.53 11.08 -1.10
C VAL A 221 13.97 11.67 0.18
N ILE A 222 14.61 11.43 1.32
CA ILE A 222 14.15 11.92 2.63
C ILE A 222 14.09 13.46 2.66
N ALA A 223 15.12 14.14 2.12
CA ALA A 223 15.20 15.59 2.08
C ALA A 223 14.16 16.24 1.13
N SER A 224 13.67 15.49 0.14
CA SER A 224 12.67 15.99 -0.82
C SER A 224 11.25 16.12 -0.23
N TYR A 225 11.01 15.60 0.98
CA TYR A 225 9.72 15.65 1.67
C TYR A 225 9.80 16.33 3.03
N PRO A 226 8.68 16.89 3.53
CA PRO A 226 8.57 17.38 4.90
C PRO A 226 8.36 16.20 5.88
N ILE A 227 9.34 15.29 5.99
CA ILE A 227 9.23 14.12 6.86
C ILE A 227 9.17 14.54 8.33
N GLU A 228 8.08 14.19 9.01
CA GLU A 228 7.89 14.37 10.44
C GLU A 228 8.28 13.11 11.23
N VAL A 229 8.01 11.93 10.66
CA VAL A 229 8.30 10.63 11.27
C VAL A 229 8.96 9.71 10.25
N LEU A 230 10.15 9.21 10.58
CA LEU A 230 10.85 8.19 9.80
C LEU A 230 10.95 6.89 10.58
N GLY A 231 10.31 5.83 10.11
CA GLY A 231 10.55 4.45 10.54
C GLY A 231 11.68 3.84 9.72
N LEU A 232 12.74 3.31 10.35
CA LEU A 232 13.90 2.78 9.64
C LEU A 232 14.38 1.43 10.21
N GLY A 233 14.17 0.38 9.43
CA GLY A 233 14.73 -0.95 9.55
C GLY A 233 15.46 -1.29 8.25
N LEU A 234 16.73 -0.89 8.15
CA LEU A 234 17.52 -0.92 6.93
C LEU A 234 18.82 -1.70 7.14
N THR A 235 19.15 -2.57 6.18
CA THR A 235 20.43 -3.27 6.13
C THR A 235 21.29 -2.67 5.02
N VAL A 236 22.44 -2.11 5.38
CA VAL A 236 23.43 -1.57 4.44
C VAL A 236 24.31 -2.70 3.96
N THR A 237 24.49 -2.80 2.65
CA THR A 237 25.30 -3.84 1.98
C THR A 237 26.46 -3.20 1.22
N TRP A 238 27.58 -3.92 1.14
CA TRP A 238 28.73 -3.52 0.34
C TRP A 238 29.57 -4.73 -0.06
N SER A 239 30.47 -4.53 -1.03
CA SER A 239 31.42 -5.54 -1.47
C SER A 239 32.84 -5.09 -1.15
N LEU A 240 33.66 -5.99 -0.59
CA LEU A 240 35.08 -5.79 -0.40
C LEU A 240 35.81 -7.09 -0.78
N SER A 241 36.74 -7.00 -1.73
CA SER A 241 37.53 -8.14 -2.22
C SER A 241 36.68 -9.32 -2.72
N GLY A 242 35.53 -9.04 -3.34
CA GLY A 242 34.61 -10.06 -3.86
C GLY A 242 33.71 -10.72 -2.80
N MET A 243 33.87 -10.36 -1.52
CA MET A 243 32.96 -10.78 -0.46
C MET A 243 31.88 -9.71 -0.24
N ASN A 244 30.65 -10.15 0.00
CA ASN A 244 29.52 -9.27 0.32
C ASN A 244 29.33 -9.21 1.83
N TYR A 245 29.23 -7.99 2.34
CA TYR A 245 29.01 -7.69 3.74
C TYR A 245 27.66 -6.99 3.90
N SER A 246 27.09 -7.12 5.09
CA SER A 246 25.82 -6.50 5.43
C SER A 246 25.83 -6.06 6.88
N GLN A 247 25.37 -4.84 7.16
CA GLN A 247 25.26 -4.31 8.51
C GLN A 247 23.90 -3.66 8.68
N ASN A 248 23.24 -3.97 9.80
CA ASN A 248 22.04 -3.25 10.18
C ASN A 248 22.40 -1.77 10.48
N VAL A 249 21.62 -0.83 9.96
CA VAL A 249 21.82 0.62 10.20
C VAL A 249 21.78 0.97 11.70
N LEU A 250 21.13 0.15 12.53
CA LEU A 250 21.07 0.28 13.98
C LEU A 250 22.37 -0.05 14.69
N SER A 251 23.24 -0.84 14.07
CA SER A 251 24.54 -1.16 14.63
C SER A 251 25.46 0.05 14.55
N ILE A 252 26.26 0.26 15.60
CA ILE A 252 27.28 1.30 15.62
C ILE A 252 28.43 0.79 14.78
N TYR A 253 28.58 1.34 13.57
CA TYR A 253 29.63 0.94 12.66
C TYR A 253 30.12 2.16 11.87
N PRO A 254 31.44 2.33 11.61
CA PRO A 254 31.96 3.51 10.92
C PRO A 254 31.28 3.83 9.59
N LEU A 255 30.82 2.80 8.87
CA LEU A 255 30.12 2.96 7.59
C LEU A 255 28.69 3.50 7.73
N THR A 256 27.98 3.16 8.81
CA THR A 256 26.58 3.57 9.03
C THR A 256 26.46 4.83 9.88
N ASN A 257 27.50 5.20 10.63
CA ASN A 257 27.51 6.40 11.47
C ASN A 257 27.17 7.68 10.68
N PRO A 258 27.73 7.96 9.49
CA PRO A 258 27.44 9.20 8.76
C PRO A 258 25.95 9.38 8.43
N ILE A 259 25.26 8.31 7.99
CA ILE A 259 23.82 8.42 7.69
C ILE A 259 23.00 8.56 8.97
N ARG A 260 23.38 7.91 10.08
CA ARG A 260 22.68 8.05 11.36
C ARG A 260 22.78 9.47 11.91
N ASP A 261 23.97 10.05 11.86
CA ASP A 261 24.22 11.41 12.32
C ASP A 261 23.43 12.40 11.46
N TRP A 262 23.46 12.23 10.14
CA TRP A 262 22.66 13.03 9.22
C TRP A 262 21.15 12.92 9.52
N LEU A 263 20.63 11.71 9.70
CA LEU A 263 19.22 11.47 10.01
C LEU A 263 18.82 12.15 11.31
N SER A 264 19.62 12.01 12.36
CA SER A 264 19.35 12.59 13.69
C SER A 264 19.30 14.12 13.69
N ASN A 265 20.01 14.75 12.75
CA ASN A 265 19.99 16.20 12.55
C ASN A 265 18.90 16.68 11.59
N THR A 266 18.38 15.80 10.72
CA THR A 266 17.48 16.18 9.62
C THR A 266 16.02 15.84 9.91
N VAL A 267 15.75 14.71 10.57
CA VAL A 267 14.39 14.19 10.78
C VAL A 267 13.94 14.43 12.22
N PRO A 268 12.78 15.07 12.48
CA PRO A 268 12.33 15.38 13.83
C PRO A 268 12.14 14.16 14.73
N LYS A 269 11.61 13.05 14.17
CA LYS A 269 11.38 11.82 14.91
C LYS A 269 11.80 10.60 14.10
N ILE A 270 12.74 9.84 14.64
CA ILE A 270 13.20 8.58 14.06
C ILE A 270 12.70 7.42 14.93
N ILE A 271 12.12 6.42 14.29
CA ILE A 271 11.71 5.15 14.90
C ILE A 271 12.57 4.06 14.28
N TRP A 272 13.47 3.53 15.09
CA TRP A 272 14.33 2.42 14.70
C TRP A 272 13.54 1.11 14.73
N ILE A 273 13.48 0.42 13.58
CA ILE A 273 12.73 -0.83 13.43
C ILE A 273 13.72 -2.00 13.45
N HIS A 274 13.52 -2.92 14.38
CA HIS A 274 14.35 -4.13 14.44
C HIS A 274 14.05 -5.03 13.24
N ASN A 275 15.02 -5.17 12.34
CA ASN A 275 14.98 -6.19 11.30
C ASN A 275 15.41 -7.54 11.89
N SER A 276 14.55 -8.54 11.80
CA SER A 276 14.84 -9.94 12.16
C SER A 276 15.55 -10.71 11.02
N ALA A 277 15.98 -10.04 9.96
CA ALA A 277 16.64 -10.68 8.83
C ALA A 277 17.99 -11.30 9.27
N PRO A 278 18.26 -12.57 8.90
CA PRO A 278 19.53 -13.22 9.25
C PRO A 278 20.70 -12.49 8.59
N LEU A 279 21.73 -12.20 9.37
CA LEU A 279 22.95 -11.56 8.91
C LEU A 279 23.70 -12.52 7.97
N ILE A 280 24.10 -12.03 6.80
CA ILE A 280 24.76 -12.87 5.79
C ILE A 280 26.19 -13.21 6.26
N PHE A 281 26.91 -12.23 6.81
CA PHE A 281 28.14 -12.40 7.61
C PHE A 281 28.34 -11.15 8.48
N ASP A 282 28.61 -11.31 9.78
CA ASP A 282 29.08 -10.22 10.64
C ASP A 282 30.60 -10.07 10.47
N LEU A 283 31.05 -8.82 10.31
CA LEU A 283 32.48 -8.53 10.36
C LEU A 283 33.02 -8.77 11.78
N PRO A 284 34.25 -9.28 11.93
CA PRO A 284 34.94 -9.22 13.20
C PRO A 284 35.09 -7.74 13.60
N SER A 285 34.66 -7.46 14.83
CA SER A 285 34.74 -6.15 15.50
C SER A 285 36.14 -5.56 15.51
#